data_AF-A0A938RA94-F1
#
_entry.id   AF-A0A938RA94-F1
#
_cell.length_a   1.000
_cell.length_b   1.000
_cell.length_c   1.000
_cell.angle_alpha   90.00
_cell.angle_beta   90.00
_cell.angle_gamma   90.00
#
_symmetry.space_group_name_H-M   'P 1'
#
loop_
_entity.id
_entity.type
_entity.pdbx_description
1 polymer ?
#
loop_
_entity_poly.entity_id
_entity_poly.type
_entity_poly.pdbx_seq_one_letter_code
_entity_poly.pdbx_strand_id
1 'polypeptide(L)' 'MNRKRSIALYRRALGLIPGGVNSPVRAFKAIGIPPIFIEKARGSKLWDIDGNEYIDYVGSWGPMIM' A
#
# COMPACT_ATOMS: atom_id res chain seq x y z
N MET A 1 7.02 -12.05 4.72
CA MET A 1 5.72 -11.59 4.16
C MET A 1 5.68 -11.87 2.67
N ASN A 2 4.56 -12.40 2.18
CA ASN A 2 4.33 -12.59 0.75
C ASN A 2 3.90 -11.25 0.13
N ARG A 3 4.44 -10.83 -1.02
CA ARG A 3 4.05 -9.57 -1.69
C ARG A 3 3.84 -9.74 -3.19
N LYS A 4 3.60 -10.98 -3.65
CA LYS A 4 3.55 -11.31 -5.09
C LYS A 4 2.42 -10.57 -5.81
N ARG A 5 1.23 -10.48 -5.20
CA ARG A 5 0.06 -9.80 -5.78
C ARG A 5 0.26 -8.28 -5.79
N SER A 6 0.75 -7.71 -4.70
CA SER A 6 1.09 -6.27 -4.63
C SER A 6 2.11 -5.88 -5.70
N ILE A 7 3.17 -6.68 -5.90
CA ILE A 7 4.18 -6.43 -6.95
C ILE A 7 3.57 -6.52 -8.35
N ALA A 8 2.71 -7.51 -8.60
CA ALA A 8 2.04 -7.66 -9.89
C ALA A 8 1.14 -6.46 -10.21
N LEU A 9 0.35 -5.99 -9.24
CA LEU A 9 -0.49 -4.80 -9.41
C LEU A 9 0.32 -3.52 -9.57
N TYR A 10 1.42 -3.36 -8.83
CA TYR A 10 2.30 -2.21 -8.98
C TYR A 10 2.92 -2.17 -10.38
N ARG A 11 3.38 -3.31 -10.91
CA ARG A 11 3.89 -3.41 -12.29
C ARG A 11 2.85 -2.99 -13.32
N ARG A 12 1.59 -3.42 -13.15
CA ARG A 12 0.48 -2.97 -14.00
C ARG A 12 0.23 -1.47 -13.87
N ALA A 13 0.23 -0.95 -12.64
CA ALA A 13 -0.04 0.46 -12.36
C ALA A 13 1.02 1.40 -12.96
N LEU A 14 2.29 0.97 -13.03
CA LEU A 14 3.36 1.75 -13.66
C LEU A 14 3.10 2.05 -15.15
N GLY A 15 2.33 1.21 -15.84
CA GLY A 15 1.91 1.45 -17.23
C GLY A 15 0.66 2.33 -17.38
N LEU A 16 0.03 2.75 -16.27
CA LEU A 16 -1.27 3.43 -16.27
C LEU A 16 -1.24 4.79 -15.56
N ILE A 17 -0.44 4.93 -14.51
CA ILE A 17 -0.40 6.11 -13.64
C ILE A 17 1.08 6.50 -13.45
N PRO A 18 1.45 7.80 -13.52
CA PRO A 18 2.81 8.24 -13.27
C PRO A 18 3.33 7.74 -11.91
N GLY A 19 4.42 6.97 -11.93
CA GLY A 19 4.97 6.34 -10.72
C GLY A 19 4.10 5.25 -10.10
N GLY A 20 3.07 4.78 -10.81
CA GLY A 20 2.16 3.72 -10.38
C GLY A 20 1.21 4.10 -9.25
N VAL A 21 1.08 5.40 -8.90
CA VAL A 21 0.32 5.87 -7.74
C VAL A 21 -0.34 7.24 -7.95
N ASN A 22 -1.46 7.48 -7.27
CA ASN A 22 -2.18 8.77 -7.32
C ASN A 22 -1.64 9.84 -6.34
N SER A 23 -0.65 9.50 -5.50
CA SER A 23 0.02 10.47 -4.62
C SER A 23 1.48 10.02 -4.40
N PRO A 24 2.49 10.90 -4.54
CA PRO A 24 3.90 10.49 -4.62
C PRO A 24 4.41 9.64 -3.46
N VAL A 25 3.96 9.94 -2.23
CA VAL A 25 4.41 9.22 -1.02
C VAL A 25 4.07 7.72 -1.08
N ARG A 26 3.01 7.36 -1.81
CA ARG A 26 2.55 5.98 -1.96
C ARG A 26 3.47 5.13 -2.83
N ALA A 27 4.40 5.73 -3.59
CA ALA A 27 5.33 4.99 -4.44
C ALA A 27 6.50 4.37 -3.67
N PHE A 28 6.66 4.70 -2.38
CA PHE A 28 7.71 4.17 -1.49
C PHE A 28 9.14 4.41 -2.02
N LYS A 29 9.34 5.44 -2.85
CA LYS A 29 10.64 5.74 -3.48
C LYS A 29 11.76 5.93 -2.46
N ALA A 30 11.49 6.62 -1.34
CA ALA A 30 12.46 6.85 -0.28
C ALA A 30 12.90 5.56 0.46
N ILE A 31 12.10 4.50 0.39
CA ILE A 31 12.35 3.22 1.05
C ILE A 31 13.01 2.22 0.08
N GLY A 32 12.89 2.45 -1.24
CA GLY A 32 13.51 1.61 -2.26
C GLY A 32 12.81 0.25 -2.48
N ILE A 33 11.57 0.09 -2.00
CA ILE A 33 10.79 -1.14 -2.16
C ILE A 33 9.46 -0.86 -2.88
N PRO A 34 8.88 -1.84 -3.61
CA PRO A 34 7.53 -1.70 -4.14
C PRO A 34 6.50 -1.47 -3.03
N PRO A 35 5.44 -0.67 -3.29
CA PRO A 35 4.37 -0.45 -2.33
C PRO A 35 3.54 -1.72 -2.10
N ILE A 36 2.87 -1.78 -0.94
CA ILE A 36 1.78 -2.74 -0.70
C ILE A 36 0.46 -2.19 -1.24
N PHE A 37 -0.38 -3.09 -1.73
CA PHE A 37 -1.76 -2.77 -2.10
C PHE A 37 -2.68 -3.23 -0.97
N ILE A 38 -3.37 -2.27 -0.33
CA ILE A 38 -4.27 -2.54 0.79
C ILE A 38 -5.61 -3.06 0.25
N GLU A 39 -6.09 -4.18 0.81
CA GLU A 39 -7.42 -4.75 0.49
C GLU A 39 -8.49 -4.26 1.47
N LYS A 40 -8.17 -4.21 2.77
CA LYS A 40 -9.12 -3.80 3.81
C LYS A 40 -8.42 -3.22 5.03
N ALA A 41 -9.17 -2.43 5.80
CA ALA A 41 -8.78 -1.82 7.07
C ALA A 41 -9.89 -2.02 8.11
N ARG A 42 -9.55 -2.22 9.39
CA ARG A 42 -10.50 -2.30 10.50
C ARG A 42 -9.81 -1.98 11.82
N GLY A 43 -10.28 -0.96 12.52
CA GLY A 43 -9.63 -0.45 13.73
C GLY A 43 -8.17 -0.10 13.46
N SER A 44 -7.26 -0.52 14.34
CA SER A 44 -5.82 -0.29 14.19
C SER A 44 -5.10 -1.27 13.24
N LYS A 45 -5.85 -2.03 12.42
CA LYS A 45 -5.28 -3.08 11.55
C LYS A 45 -5.56 -2.85 10.08
N LEU A 46 -4.56 -3.18 9.25
CA LEU A 46 -4.65 -3.24 7.80
C LEU A 46 -4.33 -4.64 7.29
N TRP A 47 -4.96 -5.03 6.19
CA TRP A 47 -4.61 -6.23 5.44
C TRP A 47 -4.31 -5.86 4.00
N ASP A 48 -3.14 -6.27 3.51
CA ASP A 48 -2.82 -6.15 2.10
C ASP A 48 -3.48 -7.27 1.27
N ILE A 49 -3.44 -7.14 -0.05
CA ILE A 49 -4.03 -8.09 -0.99
C ILE A 49 -3.31 -9.46 -1.03
N ASP A 50 -2.14 -9.55 -0.39
CA ASP A 50 -1.38 -10.79 -0.19
C ASP A 50 -1.77 -11.49 1.13
N GLY A 51 -2.66 -10.89 1.94
CA GLY A 51 -3.17 -11.43 3.19
C GLY A 51 -2.30 -11.12 4.41
N ASN A 52 -1.29 -10.26 4.30
CA ASN A 52 -0.48 -9.88 5.46
C ASN A 52 -1.22 -8.83 6.30
N GLU A 53 -1.18 -9.00 7.62
CA GLU A 53 -1.74 -8.07 8.60
C GLU A 53 -0.67 -7.12 9.13
N TYR A 54 -1.04 -5.87 9.34
CA TYR A 54 -0.19 -4.81 9.87
C TYR A 54 -0.93 -4.04 10.97
N ILE A 55 -0.18 -3.55 11.97
CA ILE A 55 -0.67 -2.47 12.83
C ILE A 55 -0.53 -1.16 12.04
N ASP A 56 -1.63 -0.43 11.87
CA ASP A 56 -1.69 0.80 11.08
C ASP A 56 -1.32 2.02 11.90
N TYR A 57 -0.07 2.48 11.74
CA TYR A 57 0.39 3.77 12.26
C TYR A 57 0.32 4.90 11.22
N VAL A 58 -0.03 4.60 9.97
CA VAL A 58 -0.20 5.62 8.93
C VAL A 58 -1.56 6.29 9.09
N GLY A 59 -2.60 5.53 9.47
CA GLY A 59 -3.92 6.07 9.81
C GLY A 59 -4.55 6.87 8.67
N SER A 60 -4.32 6.43 7.42
CA SER A 60 -4.67 7.16 6.20
C SER A 60 -4.13 8.61 6.14
N TRP A 61 -2.99 8.89 6.78
CA TRP A 61 -2.41 10.23 6.94
C TRP A 61 -3.22 11.17 7.85
N GLY A 62 -4.01 10.61 8.78
CA GLY A 62 -4.74 11.37 9.80
C GLY A 62 -6.25 11.07 9.94
N PRO A 63 -7.03 10.81 8.88
CA PRO A 63 -8.48 10.62 8.98
C PRO A 63 -8.92 9.46 9.89
N MET A 64 -8.08 8.44 10.08
CA MET A 64 -8.39 7.26 10.89
C MET A 64 -8.00 7.46 12.36
N ILE A 65 -8.44 8.57 12.97
CA ILE A 65 -8.24 8.83 14.40
C ILE A 65 -9.25 8.09 15.30
N MET A 66 -10.37 7.63 14.72
CA MET A 66 -11.51 7.01 15.42
C MET A 66 -11.57 5.50 15.25
#